data_AF-A0AAQ0J0H8-F1
#
_entry.id   AF-A0AAQ0J0H8-F1
#
_cell.length_a   1.000
_cell.length_b   1.000
_cell.length_c   1.000
_cell.angle_alpha   90.00
_cell.angle_beta   90.00
_cell.angle_gamma   90.00
#
_symmetry.space_group_name_H-M   'P 1'
#
loop_
_entity.id
_entity.type
_entity.pdbx_description
1 polymer ?
#
loop_
_entity_poly.entity_id
_entity_poly.type
_entity_poly.pdbx_seq_one_letter_code
_entity_poly.pdbx_strand_id
1 'polypeptide(L)'
;MSSGIAPLLTSSPASEAITAPLNALLKDRIRDIHPGPEVGEQLLDPRLQALLWLLILVLLLVLIIRLAMRVRQYRRWCRQLEGDPQLLVNRIQDHLRQEALHRWPESRLLQGEEWLAFLDRQGNTRFSQFAHHWSSWLYGNQSPDHEQSEQLKQNYYRWGRTYFLYKPRQASKSRTRGNR
;
A
#
# COMPACT_ATOMS: atom_id res chain seq x y z
N MET A 1 -29.21 74.83 -3.04
CA MET A 1 -28.21 75.14 -4.08
C MET A 1 -26.87 75.22 -3.37
N SER A 2 -26.03 74.19 -3.47
CA SER A 2 -24.74 74.09 -2.79
C SER A 2 -23.67 73.84 -3.85
N SER A 3 -22.69 74.73 -3.95
CA SER A 3 -21.66 74.72 -4.98
C SER A 3 -20.27 74.74 -4.36
N GLY A 4 -19.45 73.77 -4.78
CA GLY A 4 -18.05 73.98 -5.13
C GLY A 4 -17.00 73.72 -4.06
N ILE A 5 -16.46 72.49 -4.06
CA ILE A 5 -15.23 72.07 -3.36
C ILE A 5 -14.00 72.39 -4.24
N ALA A 6 -12.96 73.00 -3.65
CA ALA A 6 -11.59 73.08 -4.19
C ALA A 6 -10.87 71.71 -3.97
N PRO A 7 -9.81 71.30 -4.72
CA PRO A 7 -8.50 71.97 -4.60
C PRO A 7 -7.58 71.92 -5.84
N LEU A 8 -6.53 72.74 -5.74
CA LEU A 8 -5.34 72.81 -6.58
C LEU A 8 -4.56 71.48 -6.61
N LEU A 9 -4.29 70.95 -7.81
CA LEU A 9 -3.16 70.05 -8.07
C LEU A 9 -2.40 70.60 -9.27
N THR A 10 -1.34 71.34 -8.97
CA THR A 10 -0.30 71.78 -9.89
C THR A 10 0.42 70.56 -10.45
N SER A 11 0.10 70.17 -11.68
CA SER A 11 0.89 69.22 -12.46
C SER A 11 2.18 69.91 -12.91
N SER A 12 3.31 69.48 -12.35
CA SER A 12 4.63 69.99 -12.70
C SER A 12 5.10 69.39 -14.04
N PRO A 13 5.36 70.19 -15.08
CA PRO A 13 5.71 69.71 -16.43
C PRO A 13 7.11 69.07 -16.52
N ALA A 14 7.91 69.14 -15.46
CA ALA A 14 9.26 68.56 -15.43
C ALA A 14 9.27 67.03 -15.30
N SER A 15 8.20 66.42 -14.77
CA SER A 15 8.14 64.96 -14.53
C SER A 15 7.83 64.15 -15.79
N GLU A 16 7.05 64.71 -16.73
CA GLU A 16 6.77 64.07 -18.04
C GLU A 16 7.97 64.13 -18.99
N ALA A 17 8.77 65.20 -18.93
CA ALA A 17 9.94 65.37 -19.80
C ALA A 17 11.07 64.36 -19.50
N ILE A 18 11.15 63.84 -18.27
CA ILE A 18 12.20 62.89 -17.85
C ILE A 18 11.74 61.43 -18.02
N THR A 19 10.43 61.16 -17.93
CA THR A 19 9.87 59.80 -18.06
C THR A 19 9.81 59.33 -19.51
N ALA A 20 9.60 60.23 -20.48
CA ALA A 20 9.62 59.91 -21.90
C ALA A 20 10.97 59.33 -22.42
N PRO A 21 12.14 59.95 -22.16
CA PRO A 21 13.42 59.41 -22.60
C PRO A 21 13.81 58.13 -21.84
N LEU A 22 13.40 57.99 -20.58
CA LEU A 22 13.65 56.79 -19.77
C LEU A 22 12.87 55.59 -20.30
N ASN A 23 11.61 55.79 -20.70
CA ASN A 23 10.80 54.77 -21.34
C ASN A 23 11.32 54.42 -22.75
N ALA A 24 11.86 55.38 -23.49
CA ALA A 24 12.50 55.10 -24.78
C ALA A 24 13.77 54.24 -24.61
N LEU A 25 14.63 54.56 -23.63
CA LEU A 25 15.82 53.77 -23.30
C LEU A 25 15.48 52.37 -22.76
N LEU A 26 14.43 52.25 -21.95
CA LEU A 26 13.93 50.93 -21.51
C LEU A 26 13.41 50.11 -22.69
N LYS A 27 12.64 50.72 -23.59
CA LYS A 27 12.10 50.04 -24.78
C LYS A 27 13.20 49.59 -25.75
N ASP A 28 14.25 50.39 -25.90
CA ASP A 28 15.41 50.05 -26.72
C ASP A 28 16.22 48.91 -26.07
N ARG A 29 16.43 48.96 -24.75
CA ARG A 29 17.15 47.92 -23.99
C ARG A 29 16.39 46.60 -23.87
N ILE A 30 15.06 46.62 -23.94
CA ILE A 30 14.21 45.41 -23.93
C ILE A 30 14.20 44.75 -25.31
N ARG A 31 14.46 45.50 -26.39
CA ARG A 31 14.44 44.98 -27.76
C ARG A 31 15.59 44.03 -28.06
N ASP A 32 16.72 44.20 -27.38
CA ASP A 32 17.92 43.38 -27.51
C ASP A 32 17.94 42.14 -26.60
N ILE A 33 16.91 41.96 -25.77
CA ILE A 33 16.69 40.68 -25.10
C ILE A 33 16.06 39.76 -26.13
N HIS A 34 16.90 38.98 -26.83
CA HIS A 34 16.42 37.80 -27.52
C HIS A 34 15.60 36.97 -26.52
N PRO A 35 14.33 36.65 -26.79
CA PRO A 35 13.63 35.67 -25.98
C PRO A 35 14.49 34.41 -25.99
N GLY A 36 15.03 34.04 -24.83
CA GLY A 36 15.70 32.76 -24.65
C GLY A 36 14.73 31.66 -25.11
N PRO A 37 15.25 30.54 -25.64
CA PRO A 37 14.41 29.50 -26.22
C PRO A 37 13.28 29.17 -25.26
N GLU A 38 12.06 29.27 -25.75
CA GLU A 38 10.82 28.99 -25.02
C GLU A 38 11.02 27.67 -24.28
N VAL A 39 11.33 27.70 -22.99
CA VAL A 39 11.39 26.50 -22.14
C VAL A 39 9.95 26.14 -21.79
N GLY A 40 9.13 26.00 -22.83
CA GLY A 40 7.71 25.76 -22.78
C GLY A 40 7.45 24.44 -23.50
N GLU A 41 7.24 23.39 -22.71
CA GLU A 41 6.36 22.26 -23.05
C GLU A 41 6.77 21.34 -24.23
N GLN A 42 7.80 21.66 -25.04
CA GLN A 42 8.05 20.99 -26.33
C GLN A 42 9.47 20.43 -26.50
N LEU A 43 10.05 19.81 -25.46
CA LEU A 43 11.36 19.13 -25.58
C LEU A 43 11.31 17.60 -25.53
N LEU A 44 10.13 17.00 -25.35
CA LEU A 44 9.96 15.56 -25.54
C LEU A 44 9.30 15.32 -26.89
N ASP A 45 9.96 14.58 -27.78
CA ASP A 45 9.33 14.10 -29.01
C ASP A 45 7.96 13.49 -28.66
N PRO A 46 6.88 13.80 -29.41
CA PRO A 46 5.54 13.25 -29.14
C PRO A 46 5.55 11.71 -29.19
N ARG A 47 6.49 11.13 -29.94
CA ARG A 47 6.75 9.69 -29.99
C ARG A 47 7.33 9.16 -28.67
N LEU A 48 8.29 9.86 -28.08
CA LEU A 48 8.87 9.52 -26.77
C LEU A 48 7.82 9.64 -25.67
N GLN A 49 6.99 10.68 -25.72
CA GLN A 49 5.87 10.86 -24.79
C GLN A 49 4.86 9.70 -24.90
N ALA A 50 4.48 9.30 -26.11
CA ALA A 50 3.60 8.16 -26.33
C ALA A 50 4.20 6.84 -25.81
N LEU A 51 5.51 6.62 -26.03
CA LEU A 51 6.22 5.45 -25.50
C LEU A 51 6.27 5.43 -23.97
N LEU A 52 6.49 6.58 -23.33
CA LEU A 52 6.46 6.70 -21.87
C LEU A 52 5.08 6.40 -21.30
N TRP A 53 4.02 6.93 -21.91
CA TRP A 53 2.64 6.60 -21.51
C TRP A 53 2.33 5.13 -21.68
N LEU A 54 2.77 4.52 -22.79
CA LEU A 54 2.61 3.08 -23.01
C LEU A 54 3.36 2.27 -21.94
N LEU A 55 4.59 2.66 -21.60
CA LEU A 55 5.36 2.01 -20.54
C LEU A 55 4.66 2.11 -19.18
N ILE A 56 4.14 3.29 -18.83
CA ILE A 56 3.38 3.50 -17.59
C ILE A 56 2.13 2.61 -17.57
N LEU A 57 1.40 2.54 -18.70
CA LEU A 57 0.19 1.73 -18.80
C LEU A 57 0.49 0.24 -18.67
N VAL A 58 1.57 -0.25 -19.29
CA VAL A 58 2.03 -1.64 -19.14
C VAL A 58 2.43 -1.92 -17.69
N LEU A 59 3.20 -1.02 -17.06
CA LEU A 59 3.60 -1.17 -15.65
C LEU A 59 2.39 -1.25 -14.74
N LEU A 60 1.42 -0.36 -14.93
CA LEU A 60 0.17 -0.32 -14.16
C LEU A 60 -0.65 -1.60 -14.38
N LEU A 61 -0.76 -2.07 -15.62
CA LEU A 61 -1.43 -3.34 -15.93
C LEU A 61 -0.76 -4.52 -15.23
N VAL A 62 0.58 -4.59 -15.24
CA VAL A 62 1.34 -5.64 -14.53
C VAL A 62 1.07 -5.59 -13.03
N LEU A 63 1.02 -4.40 -12.43
CA LEU A 63 0.70 -4.23 -11.00
C LEU A 63 -0.73 -4.70 -10.69
N ILE A 64 -1.71 -4.33 -11.54
CA ILE A 64 -3.10 -4.78 -11.41
C ILE A 64 -3.18 -6.31 -11.49
N ILE A 65 -2.54 -6.92 -12.49
CA ILE A 65 -2.56 -8.38 -12.67
C ILE A 65 -1.96 -9.07 -11.44
N ARG A 66 -0.81 -8.59 -10.93
CA ARG A 66 -0.19 -9.15 -9.73
C ARG A 66 -1.09 -9.03 -8.49
N LEU A 67 -1.74 -7.88 -8.32
CA LEU A 67 -2.68 -7.68 -7.22
C LEU A 67 -3.90 -8.60 -7.37
N ALA A 68 -4.47 -8.70 -8.57
CA ALA A 68 -5.61 -9.57 -8.85
C ALA A 68 -5.28 -11.05 -8.59
N MET A 69 -4.08 -11.50 -8.96
CA MET A 69 -3.61 -12.86 -8.66
C MET A 69 -3.51 -13.12 -7.16
N ARG A 70 -2.94 -12.18 -6.38
CA ARG A 70 -2.89 -12.27 -4.91
C ARG A 70 -4.27 -12.31 -4.27
N VAL A 71 -5.17 -11.43 -4.71
CA VAL A 71 -6.55 -11.39 -4.22
C VAL A 71 -7.29 -12.68 -4.58
N ARG A 72 -7.07 -13.24 -5.78
CA ARG A 72 -7.65 -14.52 -6.17
C ARG A 72 -7.15 -15.68 -5.29
N GLN A 73 -5.85 -15.72 -5.00
CA GLN A 73 -5.28 -16.72 -4.08
C GLN A 73 -5.87 -16.58 -2.67
N TYR A 74 -5.94 -15.35 -2.14
CA TYR A 74 -6.59 -15.10 -0.85
C TYR A 74 -8.07 -15.47 -0.84
N ARG A 75 -8.82 -15.18 -1.92
CA ARG A 75 -10.22 -15.60 -2.03
C ARG A 75 -10.35 -17.12 -2.06
N ARG A 76 -9.47 -17.82 -2.79
CA ARG A 76 -9.44 -19.29 -2.79
C ARG A 76 -9.14 -19.83 -1.38
N TRP A 77 -8.19 -19.23 -0.67
CA TRP A 77 -7.88 -19.55 0.73
C TRP A 77 -9.10 -19.41 1.64
N CYS A 78 -9.87 -18.32 1.51
CA CYS A 78 -11.07 -18.11 2.31
C CYS A 78 -12.17 -19.13 1.99
N ARG A 79 -12.40 -19.44 0.71
CA ARG A 79 -13.42 -20.41 0.29
C ARG A 79 -13.16 -21.84 0.74
N GLN A 80 -11.91 -22.19 1.05
CA GLN A 80 -11.58 -23.53 1.59
C GLN A 80 -12.29 -23.81 2.92
N LEU A 81 -12.69 -22.76 3.65
CA LEU A 81 -13.44 -22.89 4.89
C LEU A 81 -14.96 -22.93 4.71
N GLU A 82 -15.50 -22.71 3.50
CA GLU A 82 -16.94 -22.80 3.24
C GLU A 82 -17.38 -24.28 3.26
N GLY A 83 -18.33 -24.62 4.13
CA GLY A 83 -18.90 -25.96 4.23
C GLY A 83 -19.31 -26.32 5.65
N ASP A 84 -19.21 -27.61 5.97
CA ASP A 84 -19.70 -28.17 7.24
C ASP A 84 -18.97 -27.58 8.46
N PRO A 85 -19.69 -26.93 9.39
CA PRO A 85 -19.09 -26.38 10.60
C PRO A 85 -18.44 -27.44 11.51
N GLN A 86 -18.90 -28.70 11.45
CA GLN A 86 -18.32 -29.78 12.26
C GLN A 86 -16.89 -30.14 11.84
N LEU A 87 -16.57 -29.96 10.55
CA LEU A 87 -15.26 -30.24 9.98
C LEU A 87 -14.36 -29.01 9.94
N LEU A 88 -14.79 -27.89 10.52
CA LEU A 88 -14.07 -26.62 10.46
C LEU A 88 -12.65 -26.74 11.02
N VAL A 89 -12.49 -27.34 12.21
CA VAL A 89 -11.17 -27.45 12.87
C VAL A 89 -10.25 -28.37 12.06
N ASN A 90 -10.77 -29.49 11.55
CA ASN A 90 -10.02 -30.40 10.68
C ASN A 90 -9.54 -29.72 9.40
N ARG A 91 -10.41 -28.99 8.70
CA ARG A 91 -10.03 -28.24 7.50
C ARG A 91 -9.00 -27.15 7.79
N ILE A 92 -9.19 -26.39 8.87
CA ILE A 92 -8.22 -25.38 9.30
C ILE A 92 -6.86 -26.04 9.55
N GLN A 93 -6.84 -27.15 10.28
CA GLN A 93 -5.63 -27.88 10.60
C GLN A 93 -4.94 -28.38 9.33
N ASP A 94 -5.65 -29.06 8.44
CA ASP A 94 -5.09 -29.62 7.20
C ASP A 94 -4.52 -28.54 6.30
N HIS A 95 -5.29 -27.47 6.05
CA HIS A 95 -4.85 -26.38 5.17
C HIS A 95 -3.68 -25.60 5.76
N LEU A 96 -3.70 -25.29 7.06
CA LEU A 96 -2.56 -24.64 7.72
C LEU A 96 -1.33 -25.55 7.72
N ARG A 97 -1.50 -26.86 7.95
CA ARG A 97 -0.41 -27.83 7.94
C ARG A 97 0.24 -27.91 6.56
N GLN A 98 -0.56 -28.04 5.50
CA GLN A 98 -0.07 -28.10 4.12
C GLN A 98 0.71 -26.84 3.73
N GLU A 99 0.15 -25.65 3.97
CA GLU A 99 0.81 -24.39 3.63
C GLU A 99 2.05 -24.12 4.50
N ALA A 100 2.00 -24.45 5.80
CA ALA A 100 3.15 -24.27 6.67
C ALA A 100 4.28 -25.25 6.32
N LEU A 101 3.98 -26.49 5.94
CA LEU A 101 5.00 -27.45 5.49
C LEU A 101 5.65 -26.99 4.18
N HIS A 102 4.87 -26.40 3.28
CA HIS A 102 5.39 -25.87 2.02
C HIS A 102 6.37 -24.69 2.24
N ARG A 103 6.13 -23.85 3.25
CA ARG A 103 6.96 -22.66 3.54
C ARG A 103 8.06 -22.90 4.56
N TRP A 104 7.80 -23.73 5.57
CA TRP A 104 8.71 -24.09 6.65
C TRP A 104 8.68 -25.61 6.86
N PRO A 105 9.59 -26.36 6.23
CA PRO A 105 9.65 -27.81 6.40
C PRO A 105 9.93 -28.24 7.85
N GLU A 106 10.57 -27.37 8.65
CA GLU A 106 10.83 -27.58 10.08
C GLU A 106 9.55 -27.74 10.91
N SER A 107 8.43 -27.20 10.45
CA SER A 107 7.14 -27.30 11.15
C SER A 107 6.59 -28.73 11.23
N ARG A 108 7.16 -29.67 10.45
CA ARG A 108 6.78 -31.09 10.46
C ARG A 108 6.85 -31.73 11.84
N LEU A 109 7.84 -31.35 12.65
CA LEU A 109 8.07 -31.92 13.98
C LEU A 109 7.15 -31.33 15.06
N LEU A 110 6.56 -30.16 14.81
CA LEU A 110 5.72 -29.46 15.78
C LEU A 110 4.33 -30.10 15.84
N GLN A 111 3.82 -30.38 17.03
CA GLN A 111 2.49 -30.95 17.23
C GLN A 111 1.76 -30.25 18.38
N GLY A 112 0.43 -30.34 18.39
CA GLY A 112 -0.40 -29.80 19.47
C GLY A 112 -0.15 -28.31 19.74
N GLU A 113 0.12 -27.98 20.99
CA GLU A 113 0.33 -26.61 21.47
C GLU A 113 1.52 -25.91 20.81
N GLU A 114 2.67 -26.58 20.67
CA GLU A 114 3.87 -26.03 20.03
C GLU A 114 3.61 -25.63 18.57
N TRP A 115 2.77 -26.41 17.88
CA TRP A 115 2.33 -26.10 16.53
C TRP A 115 1.46 -24.82 16.49
N LEU A 116 0.53 -24.65 17.43
CA LEU A 116 -0.32 -23.45 17.49
C LEU A 116 0.49 -22.21 17.88
N ALA A 117 1.42 -22.35 18.82
CA ALA A 117 2.34 -21.27 19.21
C ALA A 117 3.25 -20.86 18.04
N PHE A 118 3.70 -21.81 17.23
CA PHE A 118 4.41 -21.53 15.99
C PHE A 118 3.56 -20.73 15.01
N LEU A 119 2.30 -21.12 14.78
CA LEU A 119 1.39 -20.38 13.90
C LEU A 119 1.21 -18.93 14.33
N ASP A 120 1.13 -18.67 15.64
CA ASP A 120 0.97 -17.33 16.20
C ASP A 120 2.18 -16.44 15.96
N ARG A 121 3.40 -16.99 16.09
CA ARG A 121 4.65 -16.29 15.76
C ARG A 121 4.72 -15.90 14.28
N GLN A 122 4.18 -16.76 13.41
CA GLN A 122 4.22 -16.56 11.97
C GLN A 122 3.10 -15.61 11.48
N GLY A 123 1.91 -15.65 12.08
CA GLY A 123 0.71 -15.04 11.51
C GLY A 123 0.18 -13.78 12.19
N ASN A 124 0.73 -13.36 13.34
CA ASN A 124 0.05 -12.46 14.28
C ASN A 124 -1.39 -12.93 14.57
N THR A 125 -1.50 -14.23 14.85
CA THR A 125 -2.75 -14.92 15.19
C THR A 125 -2.79 -15.27 16.67
N ARG A 126 -3.92 -15.79 17.13
CA ARG A 126 -4.11 -16.28 18.50
C ARG A 126 -4.71 -17.69 18.50
N PHE A 127 -4.07 -18.63 17.82
CA PHE A 127 -4.47 -20.04 17.83
C PHE A 127 -4.13 -20.72 19.15
N SER A 128 -3.04 -20.31 19.81
CA SER A 128 -2.61 -20.84 21.12
C SER A 128 -3.69 -20.77 22.20
N GLN A 129 -4.59 -19.78 22.16
CA GLN A 129 -5.71 -19.66 23.11
C GLN A 129 -6.64 -20.89 23.09
N PHE A 130 -6.62 -21.66 22.01
CA PHE A 130 -7.45 -22.86 21.84
C PHE A 130 -6.70 -24.17 22.15
N ALA A 131 -5.44 -24.11 22.57
CA ALA A 131 -4.59 -25.31 22.75
C ALA A 131 -5.25 -26.40 23.61
N HIS A 132 -5.91 -26.01 24.72
CA HIS A 132 -6.58 -26.97 25.61
C HIS A 132 -7.77 -27.72 24.97
N HIS A 133 -8.47 -27.10 24.02
CA HIS A 133 -9.62 -27.69 23.35
C HIS A 133 -9.26 -28.28 21.97
N TRP A 134 -8.06 -27.98 21.47
CA TRP A 134 -7.66 -28.31 20.11
C TRP A 134 -7.66 -29.82 19.85
N SER A 135 -7.10 -30.61 20.77
CA SER A 135 -7.06 -32.07 20.64
C SER A 135 -8.45 -32.70 20.76
N SER A 136 -9.33 -32.15 21.60
CA SER A 136 -10.69 -32.67 21.77
C SER A 136 -11.59 -32.34 20.58
N TRP A 137 -11.32 -31.25 19.85
CA TRP A 137 -12.00 -30.93 18.60
C TRP A 137 -11.51 -31.75 17.40
N LEU A 138 -10.22 -32.07 17.34
CA LEU A 138 -9.64 -32.83 16.23
C LEU A 138 -9.92 -34.33 16.32
N TYR A 139 -9.78 -34.89 17.53
CA TYR A 139 -9.84 -36.35 17.73
C TYR A 139 -11.01 -36.79 18.61
N GLY A 140 -11.69 -35.85 19.27
CA GLY A 140 -12.87 -36.13 20.07
C GLY A 140 -14.16 -35.76 19.34
N ASN A 141 -15.29 -36.04 20.00
CA ASN A 141 -16.62 -35.69 19.51
C ASN A 141 -17.06 -34.26 19.91
N GLN A 142 -16.12 -33.41 20.33
CA GLN A 142 -16.43 -32.03 20.70
C GLN A 142 -16.37 -31.14 19.46
N SER A 143 -17.31 -30.20 19.35
CA SER A 143 -17.27 -29.16 18.32
C SER A 143 -17.08 -27.80 18.99
N PRO A 144 -16.37 -26.86 18.35
CA PRO A 144 -16.26 -25.49 18.86
C PRO A 144 -17.65 -24.84 18.88
N ASP A 145 -17.91 -24.04 19.90
CA ASP A 145 -19.11 -23.21 19.95
C ASP A 145 -19.09 -22.14 18.84
N HIS A 146 -20.23 -21.52 18.55
CA HIS A 146 -20.36 -20.52 17.49
C HIS A 146 -19.33 -19.39 17.64
N GLU A 147 -19.14 -18.85 18.84
CA GLU A 147 -18.15 -17.79 19.09
C GLU A 147 -16.71 -18.26 18.81
N GLN A 148 -16.36 -19.45 19.29
CA GLN A 148 -15.04 -20.05 19.08
C GLN A 148 -14.79 -20.32 17.59
N SER A 149 -15.82 -20.77 16.86
CA SER A 149 -15.76 -21.01 15.42
C SER A 149 -15.48 -19.72 14.65
N GLU A 150 -16.11 -18.60 15.03
CA GLU A 150 -15.89 -17.30 14.40
C GLU A 150 -14.50 -16.76 14.71
N GLN A 151 -14.04 -16.88 15.96
CA GLN A 151 -12.67 -16.50 16.33
C GLN A 151 -11.62 -17.32 15.56
N LEU A 152 -11.85 -18.62 15.37
CA LEU A 152 -10.99 -19.50 14.56
C LEU A 152 -10.95 -19.05 13.10
N LYS A 153 -12.12 -18.80 12.49
CA LYS A 153 -12.21 -18.26 11.11
C LYS A 153 -11.44 -16.95 10.99
N GLN A 154 -11.60 -16.04 11.94
CA GLN A 154 -10.90 -14.75 11.94
C GLN A 154 -9.38 -14.92 12.02
N ASN A 155 -8.88 -15.81 12.88
CA ASN A 155 -7.46 -16.13 12.96
C ASN A 155 -6.94 -16.78 11.67
N TYR A 156 -7.70 -17.69 11.06
CA TYR A 156 -7.38 -18.29 9.78
C TYR A 156 -7.31 -17.27 8.63
N TYR A 157 -8.28 -16.34 8.56
CA TYR A 157 -8.26 -15.25 7.58
C TYR A 157 -7.12 -14.26 7.84
N ARG A 158 -6.82 -13.94 9.10
CA ARG A 158 -5.64 -13.13 9.48
C ARG A 158 -4.36 -13.76 8.96
N TRP A 159 -4.16 -15.05 9.23
CA TRP A 159 -3.00 -15.78 8.74
C TRP A 159 -2.90 -15.70 7.21
N GLY A 160 -3.98 -16.04 6.49
CA GLY A 160 -4.03 -15.95 5.03
C GLY A 160 -3.70 -14.56 4.48
N ARG A 161 -4.19 -13.48 5.11
CA ARG A 161 -3.89 -12.10 4.70
C ARG A 161 -2.39 -11.79 4.83
N THR A 162 -1.77 -12.19 5.94
CA THR A 162 -0.34 -11.97 6.21
C THR A 162 0.55 -12.56 5.10
N TYR A 163 0.09 -13.63 4.46
CA TYR A 163 0.90 -14.36 3.47
C TYR A 163 0.53 -14.11 2.02
N PHE A 164 -0.76 -14.04 1.69
CA PHE A 164 -1.20 -13.90 0.30
C PHE A 164 -1.33 -12.44 -0.13
N LEU A 165 -1.66 -11.53 0.81
CA LEU A 165 -1.85 -10.11 0.50
C LEU A 165 -0.63 -9.29 0.89
N TYR A 166 -0.19 -9.44 2.14
CA TYR A 166 0.99 -8.75 2.64
C TYR A 166 2.25 -9.50 2.21
N LYS A 167 3.26 -8.75 1.76
CA LYS A 167 4.61 -9.32 1.68
C LYS A 167 5.05 -9.47 3.13
N PRO A 168 5.42 -10.66 3.64
CA PRO A 168 6.04 -10.74 4.95
C PRO A 168 7.26 -9.84 4.86
N ARG A 169 7.24 -8.74 5.61
CA ARG A 169 8.43 -7.94 5.88
C ARG A 169 9.31 -8.92 6.62
N GLN A 170 10.20 -9.59 5.89
CA GLN A 170 11.09 -10.59 6.46
C GLN A 170 11.70 -9.93 7.68
N ALA A 171 11.30 -10.38 8.86
CA ALA A 171 11.85 -9.87 10.09
C ALA A 171 13.35 -10.07 9.95
N SER A 172 14.05 -8.94 9.86
CA SER A 172 15.49 -8.85 9.86
C SER A 172 16.03 -9.92 10.81
N LYS A 173 16.84 -10.85 10.28
CA LYS A 173 17.73 -11.67 11.09
C LYS A 173 18.70 -10.72 11.80
N SER A 174 18.25 -10.08 12.86
CA SER A 174 19.07 -9.36 13.82
C SER A 174 18.99 -10.11 15.14
N ARG A 175 19.62 -11.29 15.15
CA ARG A 175 20.05 -11.94 16.38
C ARG A 175 21.32 -12.74 16.10
N THR A 176 22.39 -12.01 15.80
CA THR A 176 23.76 -12.53 15.80
C THR A 176 24.70 -11.50 16.41
N ARG A 177 24.82 -11.57 17.74
CA ARG A 177 25.96 -11.22 18.61
C ARG A 177 25.39 -11.20 20.02
N GLY A 178 25.67 -12.16 20.88
CA GLY A 178 27.01 -12.57 21.29
C GLY A 178 27.19 -11.98 22.68
N ASN A 179 26.90 -12.75 23.71
CA ASN A 179 27.42 -12.51 25.05
C ASN A 179 27.62 -13.89 25.71
N ARG A 180 28.80 -14.42 25.46
CA ARG A 180 29.48 -15.37 26.32
C ARG A 180 30.71 -14.65 26.84
#